data_AF-A0A2I4SJS8-F1
#
_entry.id   AF-A0A2I4SJS8-F1
#
_cell.length_a   1.000
_cell.length_b   1.000
_cell.length_c   1.000
_cell.angle_alpha   90.00
_cell.angle_beta   90.00
_cell.angle_gamma   90.00
#
_symmetry.space_group_name_H-M   'P 1'
#
loop_
_entity.id
_entity.type
_entity.pdbx_description
1 polymer ?
#
loop_
_entity_poly.entity_id
_entity_poly.type
_entity_poly.pdbx_seq_one_letter_code
_entity_poly.pdbx_strand_id
1 'polypeptide(L)'
;MTRIEQGPEVCKNRTVKEDELYGAVMTAINKLLAGGNNMIKTLEENIHAVIGETTEYQISEINTLLDEKQKELIKLANKGQDYEYLVDEIDEMRDKRQTLLVEDASLSGENERINELIEFIRKNKFRTLEYDDKLVRKIIQNVKVYEDHFVIAFKPGIEMEI
;
A
#
# COMPACT_ATOMS: atom_id res chain seq x y z
N MET A 1 13.82 -21.75 14.58
CA MET A 1 14.54 -22.86 13.94
C MET A 1 15.06 -22.38 12.61
N THR A 2 16.35 -22.53 12.35
CA THR A 2 16.95 -22.15 11.06
C THR A 2 17.67 -23.33 10.41
N ARG A 3 17.80 -23.29 9.08
CA ARG A 3 18.58 -24.26 8.31
C ARG A 3 20.05 -24.34 8.75
N ILE A 4 20.57 -23.24 9.33
CA ILE A 4 21.94 -23.18 9.87
C ILE A 4 22.08 -24.08 11.10
N GLU A 5 21.06 -24.15 11.95
CA GLU A 5 21.09 -24.90 13.21
C GLU A 5 20.74 -26.38 13.04
N GLN A 6 19.91 -26.73 12.04
CA GLN A 6 19.34 -28.08 11.91
C GLN A 6 19.53 -28.73 10.53
N GLY A 7 20.22 -28.06 9.60
CA GLY A 7 20.55 -28.62 8.29
C GLY A 7 19.38 -28.61 7.28
N PRO A 8 19.61 -29.16 6.08
CA PRO A 8 18.69 -29.09 4.94
C PRO A 8 17.41 -29.93 5.10
N GLU A 9 17.36 -30.83 6.09
CA GLU A 9 16.17 -31.63 6.44
C GLU A 9 14.99 -30.75 6.88
N VAL A 10 15.26 -29.60 7.52
CA VAL A 10 14.24 -28.71 8.09
C VAL A 10 13.88 -27.55 7.16
N CYS A 11 14.76 -27.21 6.21
CA CYS A 11 14.51 -26.21 5.17
C CYS A 11 15.35 -26.55 3.95
N LYS A 12 14.69 -26.77 2.81
CA LYS A 12 15.35 -27.21 1.57
C LYS A 12 15.89 -26.06 0.71
N ASN A 13 15.55 -24.81 1.05
CA ASN A 13 16.02 -23.65 0.29
C ASN A 13 17.54 -23.58 0.28
N ARG A 14 18.10 -22.98 -0.78
CA ARG A 14 19.56 -22.85 -0.97
C ARG A 14 20.22 -21.95 0.08
N THR A 15 21.53 -22.13 0.25
CA THR A 15 22.36 -21.16 0.99
C THR A 15 22.71 -20.04 0.04
N VAL A 16 22.44 -18.80 0.46
CA VAL A 16 22.79 -17.61 -0.30
C VAL A 16 23.87 -16.88 0.46
N LYS A 17 24.93 -16.48 -0.24
CA LYS A 17 25.95 -15.62 0.35
C LYS A 17 25.45 -14.17 0.36
N GLU A 18 25.95 -13.40 1.32
CA GLU A 18 25.51 -12.03 1.52
C GLU A 18 25.78 -11.12 0.31
N ASP A 19 26.91 -11.32 -0.37
CA ASP A 19 27.29 -10.62 -1.61
C ASP A 19 26.36 -10.93 -2.79
N GLU A 20 25.90 -12.19 -2.92
CA GLU A 20 24.91 -12.57 -3.92
C GLU A 20 23.56 -11.88 -3.66
N LEU A 21 23.13 -11.82 -2.40
CA LEU A 21 21.89 -11.13 -2.02
C LEU A 21 21.98 -9.63 -2.31
N TYR A 22 23.10 -8.99 -1.97
CA TYR A 22 23.35 -7.58 -2.27
C TYR A 22 23.38 -7.32 -3.77
N GLY A 23 24.03 -8.19 -4.54
CA GLY A 23 24.04 -8.12 -5.99
C GLY A 23 22.63 -8.18 -6.60
N ALA A 24 21.79 -9.10 -6.12
CA ALA A 24 20.41 -9.24 -6.59
C ALA A 24 19.57 -7.98 -6.30
N VAL A 25 19.66 -7.45 -5.08
CA VAL A 25 18.95 -6.21 -4.68
C VAL A 25 19.39 -5.03 -5.52
N MET A 26 20.70 -4.82 -5.68
CA MET A 26 21.22 -3.71 -6.49
C MET A 26 20.87 -3.86 -7.97
N THR A 27 20.83 -5.09 -8.48
CA THR A 27 20.38 -5.37 -9.85
C THR A 27 18.91 -4.95 -10.03
N ALA A 28 18.03 -5.28 -9.08
CA ALA A 28 16.64 -4.86 -9.13
C ALA A 28 16.49 -3.33 -9.06
N ILE A 29 17.22 -2.66 -8.17
CA ILE A 29 17.20 -1.19 -8.06
C ILE A 29 17.69 -0.54 -9.36
N ASN A 30 18.78 -1.04 -9.94
CA ASN A 30 19.29 -0.49 -11.19
C ASN A 30 18.34 -0.74 -12.37
N LYS A 31 17.68 -1.90 -12.44
CA LYS A 31 16.61 -2.17 -13.41
C LYS A 31 15.43 -1.20 -13.24
N LEU A 32 15.01 -0.92 -12.00
CA LEU A 32 13.98 0.07 -11.69
C LEU A 32 14.34 1.46 -12.25
N LEU A 33 15.56 1.91 -11.96
CA LEU A 33 16.06 3.23 -12.38
C LEU A 33 16.21 3.32 -13.90
N ALA A 34 16.70 2.26 -14.54
CA ALA A 34 16.81 2.16 -16.01
C ALA A 34 15.44 2.21 -16.69
N GLY A 35 14.41 1.62 -16.08
CA GLY A 35 13.02 1.72 -16.54
C GLY A 35 12.48 3.15 -16.57
N GLY A 36 13.01 4.03 -15.71
CA GLY A 36 12.86 5.48 -15.84
C GLY A 36 11.41 5.95 -15.94
N ASN A 37 11.06 6.60 -17.05
CA ASN A 37 9.73 7.20 -17.23
C ASN A 37 8.63 6.15 -17.40
N ASN A 38 8.94 4.98 -17.95
CA ASN A 38 7.96 3.90 -18.10
C ASN A 38 7.58 3.34 -16.73
N MET A 39 8.55 3.26 -15.82
CA MET A 39 8.33 2.82 -14.45
C MET A 39 7.51 3.84 -13.66
N ILE A 40 7.83 5.13 -13.81
CA ILE A 40 7.05 6.22 -13.23
C ILE A 40 5.59 6.16 -13.72
N LYS A 41 5.38 5.97 -15.03
CA LYS A 41 4.04 5.87 -15.60
C LYS A 41 3.24 4.70 -15.02
N THR A 42 3.86 3.53 -14.87
CA THR A 42 3.21 2.34 -14.26
C THR A 42 2.84 2.60 -12.80
N LEU A 43 3.71 3.29 -12.06
CA LEU A 43 3.44 3.70 -10.68
C LEU A 43 2.30 4.73 -10.58
N GLU A 44 2.26 5.70 -11.49
CA GLU A 44 1.18 6.69 -11.59
C GLU A 44 -0.15 6.03 -11.97
N GLU A 45 -0.15 5.06 -12.89
CA GLU A 45 -1.34 4.27 -13.25
C GLU A 45 -1.87 3.45 -12.07
N ASN A 46 -0.99 2.92 -11.21
CA ASN A 46 -1.38 2.22 -9.99
C ASN A 46 -2.01 3.16 -8.96
N ILE A 47 -1.54 4.41 -8.84
CA ILE A 47 -2.23 5.44 -8.04
C ILE A 47 -3.63 5.65 -8.62
N HIS A 48 -3.74 5.89 -9.94
CA HIS A 48 -5.00 6.19 -10.62
C HIS A 48 -6.05 5.07 -10.58
N ALA A 49 -5.63 3.80 -10.67
CA ALA A 49 -6.53 2.66 -10.55
C ALA A 49 -7.13 2.49 -9.14
N VAL A 50 -6.50 3.11 -8.14
CA VAL A 50 -6.86 3.05 -6.72
C VAL A 50 -7.52 4.38 -6.25
N ILE A 51 -7.65 5.39 -7.11
CA ILE A 51 -8.16 6.73 -6.76
C ILE A 51 -9.56 6.67 -6.14
N GLY A 52 -9.61 6.80 -4.81
CA GLY A 52 -9.78 8.09 -4.10
C GLY A 52 -11.01 8.93 -4.41
N GLU A 53 -11.34 9.18 -5.68
CA GLU A 53 -12.49 9.99 -6.08
C GLU A 53 -13.81 9.29 -5.71
N THR A 54 -13.83 7.96 -5.73
CA THR A 54 -15.01 7.19 -5.30
C THR A 54 -15.21 7.27 -3.79
N THR A 55 -14.14 7.17 -3.00
CA THR A 55 -14.24 7.11 -1.54
C THR A 55 -14.58 8.48 -0.95
N GLU A 56 -13.96 9.56 -1.46
CA GLU A 56 -14.29 10.92 -1.04
C GLU A 56 -15.74 11.28 -1.37
N TYR A 57 -16.22 10.93 -2.57
CA TYR A 57 -17.61 11.10 -2.97
C TYR A 57 -18.58 10.29 -2.08
N GLN A 58 -18.27 9.02 -1.80
CA GLN A 58 -19.09 8.16 -0.93
C GLN A 58 -19.15 8.67 0.52
N ILE A 59 -18.03 9.16 1.07
CA ILE A 59 -17.99 9.78 2.39
C ILE A 59 -18.85 11.04 2.41
N SER A 60 -18.79 11.85 1.35
CA SER A 60 -19.61 13.06 1.20
C SER A 60 -21.11 12.74 1.16
N GLU A 61 -21.50 11.77 0.35
CA GLU A 61 -22.90 11.32 0.23
C GLU A 61 -23.45 10.80 1.57
N ILE A 62 -22.67 9.96 2.29
CA ILE A 62 -23.06 9.48 3.62
C ILE A 62 -23.20 10.63 4.61
N ASN A 63 -22.33 11.64 4.57
CA ASN A 63 -22.45 12.80 5.45
C ASN A 63 -23.72 13.61 5.15
N THR A 64 -24.11 13.78 3.89
CA THR A 64 -25.38 14.43 3.52
C THR A 64 -26.58 13.64 4.06
N LEU A 65 -26.61 12.32 3.85
CA LEU A 65 -27.70 11.46 4.33
C LEU A 65 -27.79 11.44 5.87
N LEU A 66 -26.65 11.41 6.56
CA LEU A 66 -26.60 11.49 8.02
C LEU A 66 -27.21 12.80 8.54
N ASP A 67 -26.92 13.94 7.91
CA ASP A 67 -27.49 15.24 8.29
C ASP A 67 -29.02 15.28 8.08
N GLU A 68 -29.51 14.73 6.97
CA GLU A 68 -30.95 14.62 6.70
C GLU A 68 -31.67 13.76 7.74
N LYS A 69 -31.12 12.57 8.04
CA LYS A 69 -31.69 11.61 8.99
C LYS A 69 -31.65 12.13 10.42
N GLN A 70 -30.59 12.85 10.81
CA GLN A 70 -30.54 13.52 12.12
C GLN A 70 -31.60 14.61 12.25
N LYS A 71 -31.86 15.39 11.19
CA LYS A 71 -32.95 16.39 11.18
C LYS A 71 -34.32 15.73 11.28
N GLU A 72 -34.52 14.57 10.64
CA GLU A 72 -35.75 13.78 10.74
C GLU A 72 -35.96 13.25 12.16
N LEU A 73 -34.90 12.73 12.80
CA LEU A 73 -34.93 12.23 14.16
C LEU A 73 -35.39 13.31 15.15
N ILE A 74 -34.82 14.52 15.04
CA ILE A 74 -35.24 15.66 15.87
C ILE A 74 -36.73 15.98 15.67
N LYS A 75 -37.23 15.91 14.43
CA LYS A 75 -38.65 16.15 14.13
C LYS A 75 -39.56 15.09 14.75
N LEU A 76 -39.19 13.81 14.70
CA LEU A 76 -39.97 12.71 15.27
C LEU A 76 -39.96 12.76 16.80
N ALA A 77 -38.79 13.01 17.40
CA ALA A 77 -38.63 13.17 18.84
C ALA A 77 -39.49 14.33 19.38
N ASN A 78 -39.50 15.48 18.70
CA ASN A 78 -40.35 16.62 19.06
C ASN A 78 -41.85 16.32 18.94
N LYS A 79 -42.24 15.34 18.12
CA LYS A 79 -43.63 14.89 17.97
C LYS A 79 -43.98 13.73 18.91
N GLY A 80 -43.04 13.23 19.71
CA GLY A 80 -43.21 12.06 20.57
C GLY A 80 -43.52 10.77 19.80
N GLN A 81 -43.11 10.69 18.53
CA GLN A 81 -43.27 9.50 17.69
C GLN A 81 -42.11 8.54 17.92
N ASP A 82 -42.32 7.26 17.61
CA ASP A 82 -41.25 6.26 17.61
C ASP A 82 -40.24 6.56 16.48
N TYR A 83 -38.96 6.46 16.82
CA TYR A 83 -37.82 6.73 15.95
C TYR A 83 -36.68 5.71 16.16
N GLU A 84 -36.93 4.60 16.86
CA GLU A 84 -35.90 3.59 17.16
C GLU A 84 -35.25 3.04 15.88
N TYR A 85 -36.06 2.76 14.84
CA TYR A 85 -35.57 2.36 13.51
C TYR A 85 -34.60 3.39 12.89
N LEU A 86 -34.79 4.67 13.16
CA LEU A 86 -34.00 5.75 12.59
C LEU A 86 -32.65 5.89 13.32
N VAL A 87 -32.60 5.54 14.61
CA VAL A 87 -31.36 5.47 15.38
C VAL A 87 -30.47 4.36 14.84
N ASP A 88 -31.04 3.17 14.61
CA ASP A 88 -30.32 2.03 14.05
C ASP A 88 -29.76 2.34 12.64
N GLU A 89 -30.56 2.97 11.77
CA GLU A 89 -30.09 3.42 10.45
C GLU A 89 -28.94 4.44 10.56
N ILE A 90 -29.01 5.38 11.51
CA ILE A 90 -27.96 6.38 11.72
C ILE A 90 -26.66 5.72 12.18
N ASP A 91 -26.75 4.74 13.08
CA ASP A 91 -25.57 4.05 13.59
C ASP A 91 -24.94 3.15 12.52
N GLU A 92 -25.73 2.43 11.71
CA GLU A 92 -25.21 1.65 10.58
C GLU A 92 -24.49 2.56 9.55
N MET A 93 -25.07 3.73 9.25
CA MET A 93 -24.42 4.71 8.36
C MET A 93 -23.12 5.27 8.95
N ARG A 94 -23.04 5.47 10.28
CA ARG A 94 -21.80 5.92 10.95
C ARG A 94 -20.71 4.86 10.83
N ASP A 95 -21.04 3.60 11.02
CA ASP A 95 -20.10 2.48 10.90
C ASP A 95 -19.59 2.36 9.45
N LYS A 96 -20.48 2.50 8.47
CA LYS A 96 -20.11 2.53 7.05
C LYS A 96 -19.18 3.70 6.73
N ARG A 97 -19.48 4.90 7.24
CA ARG A 97 -18.60 6.07 7.09
C ARG A 97 -17.22 5.82 7.69
N GLN A 98 -17.17 5.25 8.89
CA GLN A 98 -15.92 4.97 9.58
C GLN A 98 -15.05 3.98 8.80
N THR A 99 -15.68 2.97 8.19
CA THR A 99 -15.00 2.00 7.33
C THR A 99 -14.36 2.69 6.12
N LEU A 100 -15.12 3.53 5.42
CA LEU A 100 -14.61 4.28 4.26
C LEU A 100 -13.48 5.25 4.63
N LEU A 101 -13.53 5.89 5.80
CA LEU A 101 -12.44 6.75 6.28
C LEU A 101 -11.15 5.96 6.58
N VAL A 102 -11.27 4.74 7.10
CA VAL A 102 -10.11 3.87 7.34
C VAL A 102 -9.51 3.40 6.00
N GLU A 103 -10.36 3.07 5.03
CA GLU A 103 -9.93 2.73 3.67
C GLU A 103 -9.22 3.91 3.02
N ASP A 104 -9.83 5.10 3.01
CA ASP A 104 -9.24 6.33 2.45
C ASP A 104 -7.87 6.66 3.05
N ALA A 105 -7.75 6.61 4.39
CA ALA A 105 -6.49 6.83 5.08
C ALA A 105 -5.42 5.79 4.69
N SER A 106 -5.82 4.53 4.47
CA SER A 106 -4.92 3.47 4.03
C SER A 106 -4.43 3.72 2.60
N LEU A 107 -5.33 4.11 1.70
CA LEU A 107 -4.99 4.47 0.31
C LEU A 107 -4.07 5.69 0.24
N SER A 108 -4.29 6.70 1.08
CA SER A 108 -3.43 7.88 1.18
C SER A 108 -1.98 7.51 1.55
N GLY A 109 -1.79 6.60 2.50
CA GLY A 109 -0.46 6.12 2.89
C GLY A 109 0.25 5.30 1.80
N GLU A 110 -0.49 4.56 0.98
CA GLU A 110 0.06 3.86 -0.19
C GLU A 110 0.48 4.83 -1.29
N ASN A 111 -0.34 5.87 -1.55
CA ASN A 111 -0.03 6.94 -2.49
C ASN A 111 1.24 7.71 -2.09
N GLU A 112 1.43 8.00 -0.80
CA GLU A 112 2.65 8.63 -0.32
C GLU A 112 3.88 7.78 -0.64
N ARG A 113 3.84 6.46 -0.40
CA ARG A 113 4.93 5.53 -0.72
C ARG A 113 5.24 5.45 -2.21
N ILE A 114 4.20 5.47 -3.06
CA ILE A 114 4.39 5.49 -4.52
C ILE A 114 5.07 6.80 -4.95
N ASN A 115 4.60 7.94 -4.43
CA ASN A 115 5.18 9.25 -4.72
C ASN A 115 6.65 9.34 -4.27
N GLU A 116 6.98 8.81 -3.09
CA GLU A 116 8.38 8.71 -2.63
C GLU A 116 9.25 7.92 -3.60
N LEU A 117 8.74 6.81 -4.17
CA LEU A 117 9.49 6.01 -5.14
C LEU A 117 9.64 6.72 -6.49
N ILE A 118 8.60 7.42 -6.96
CA ILE A 118 8.68 8.25 -8.18
C ILE A 118 9.77 9.31 -8.04
N GLU A 119 9.78 10.04 -6.92
CA GLU A 119 10.80 11.05 -6.64
C GLU A 119 12.21 10.44 -6.53
N PHE A 120 12.31 9.25 -5.92
CA PHE A 120 13.56 8.50 -5.89
C PHE A 120 14.06 8.15 -7.30
N ILE A 121 13.19 7.65 -8.18
CA ILE A 121 13.55 7.32 -9.57
C ILE A 121 14.00 8.59 -10.30
N ARG A 122 13.23 9.69 -10.22
CA ARG A 122 13.56 10.96 -10.88
C ARG A 122 14.94 11.49 -10.44
N LYS A 123 15.25 11.43 -9.15
CA LYS A 123 16.51 11.93 -8.58
C LYS A 123 17.73 11.08 -8.95
N ASN A 124 17.55 9.78 -9.20
CA ASN A 124 18.65 8.83 -9.33
C ASN A 124 18.76 8.15 -10.71
N LYS A 125 17.88 8.44 -11.66
CA LYS A 125 17.82 7.85 -13.02
C LYS A 125 19.16 7.86 -13.80
N PHE A 126 20.11 8.70 -13.42
CA PHE A 126 21.43 8.84 -14.07
C PHE A 126 22.61 8.55 -13.14
N ARG A 127 22.37 7.96 -11.97
CA ARG A 127 23.40 7.66 -10.97
C ARG A 127 23.65 6.17 -10.90
N THR A 128 24.92 5.79 -10.85
CA THR A 128 25.30 4.47 -10.34
C THR A 128 25.24 4.55 -8.82
N LEU A 129 24.34 3.78 -8.22
CA LEU A 129 24.21 3.71 -6.78
C LEU A 129 25.03 2.54 -6.24
N GLU A 130 25.76 2.77 -5.18
CA GLU A 130 26.33 1.71 -4.35
C GLU A 130 25.28 1.21 -3.36
N TYR A 131 25.54 0.04 -2.79
CA TYR A 131 24.67 -0.52 -1.77
C TYR A 131 24.64 0.39 -0.53
N ASP A 132 23.45 0.88 -0.19
CA ASP A 132 23.19 1.65 1.04
C ASP A 132 22.02 1.00 1.77
N ASP A 133 22.32 0.49 2.97
CA ASP A 133 21.38 -0.21 3.84
C ASP A 133 20.14 0.63 4.17
N LYS A 134 20.32 1.96 4.34
CA LYS A 134 19.20 2.88 4.61
C LYS A 134 18.32 3.02 3.38
N LEU A 135 18.92 3.09 2.20
CA LEU A 135 18.21 3.21 0.94
C LEU A 135 17.40 1.95 0.64
N VAL A 136 18.05 0.78 0.78
CA VAL A 136 17.42 -0.53 0.57
C VAL A 136 16.24 -0.69 1.52
N ARG A 137 16.40 -0.39 2.81
CA ARG A 137 15.30 -0.44 3.79
C ARG A 137 14.17 0.56 3.48
N LYS A 138 14.47 1.68 2.81
CA LYS A 138 13.43 2.63 2.43
C LYS A 138 12.56 2.06 1.29
N ILE A 139 13.16 1.36 0.34
CA ILE A 139 12.52 1.03 -0.95
C ILE A 139 12.05 -0.42 -1.04
N ILE A 140 12.80 -1.35 -0.46
CA ILE A 140 12.53 -2.80 -0.52
C ILE A 140 11.61 -3.20 0.64
N GLN A 141 10.61 -4.01 0.34
CA GLN A 141 9.70 -4.61 1.31
C GLN A 141 10.22 -5.94 1.81
N ASN A 142 10.58 -6.84 0.89
CA ASN A 142 11.19 -8.14 1.20
C ASN A 142 11.93 -8.71 -0.01
N VAL A 143 12.74 -9.74 0.25
CA VAL A 143 13.41 -10.56 -0.76
C VAL A 143 13.01 -12.01 -0.53
N LYS A 144 12.38 -12.63 -1.53
CA LYS A 144 12.07 -14.05 -1.55
C LYS A 144 13.19 -14.79 -2.27
N VAL A 145 13.73 -15.81 -1.62
CA VAL A 145 14.82 -16.63 -2.16
C VAL A 145 14.27 -17.96 -2.63
N TYR A 146 14.38 -18.23 -3.92
CA TYR A 146 14.07 -19.52 -4.53
C TYR A 146 15.35 -20.31 -4.81
N GLU A 147 15.22 -21.53 -5.33
CA GLU A 147 16.37 -22.38 -5.63
C GLU A 147 17.26 -21.80 -6.73
N ASP A 148 16.68 -21.18 -7.75
CA ASP A 148 17.37 -20.65 -8.92
C ASP A 148 17.40 -19.11 -8.96
N HIS A 149 16.34 -18.42 -8.52
CA HIS A 149 16.19 -16.97 -8.66
C HIS A 149 15.86 -16.24 -7.34
N PHE A 150 15.81 -14.91 -7.42
CA PHE A 150 15.30 -14.04 -6.35
C PHE A 150 14.07 -13.29 -6.83
N VAL A 151 13.10 -13.09 -5.94
CA VAL A 151 12.02 -12.12 -6.16
C VAL A 151 12.17 -10.98 -5.18
N ILE A 152 12.38 -9.78 -5.72
CA ILE A 152 12.56 -8.54 -4.98
C ILE A 152 11.24 -7.77 -4.98
N ALA A 153 10.60 -7.65 -3.82
CA ALA A 153 9.38 -6.88 -3.64
C ALA A 153 9.72 -5.46 -3.17
N PHE A 154 9.29 -4.46 -3.92
CA PHE A 154 9.39 -3.05 -3.58
C PHE A 154 8.15 -2.65 -2.76
N LYS A 155 8.32 -1.73 -1.81
CA LYS A 155 7.20 -1.27 -0.95
C LYS A 155 5.98 -0.74 -1.70
N PRO A 156 6.13 -0.12 -2.90
CA PRO A 156 4.98 0.30 -3.69
C PRO A 156 4.30 -0.83 -4.48
N GLY A 157 4.56 -2.09 -4.14
CA GLY A 157 3.84 -3.25 -4.70
C GLY A 157 4.44 -3.82 -5.99
N ILE A 158 5.59 -3.34 -6.44
CA ILE A 158 6.29 -3.90 -7.60
C ILE A 158 7.10 -5.11 -7.17
N GLU A 159 6.97 -6.23 -7.89
CA GLU A 159 7.87 -7.37 -7.74
C GLU A 159 8.75 -7.53 -8.99
N MET A 160 10.02 -7.90 -8.79
CA MET A 160 10.95 -8.20 -9.88
C MET A 160 11.68 -9.51 -9.63
N GLU A 161 11.72 -10.34 -10.66
CA GLU A 161 12.53 -11.56 -10.68
C GLU A 161 13.96 -11.24 -11.16
N ILE A 162 14.95 -11.74 -10.42
CA ILE A 162 16.39 -11.54 -10.66
C ILE A 162 17.11 -12.88 -10.71
#